data_AF-A0A954H9B2-F1
#
_entry.id   AF-A0A954H9B2-F1
#
_cell.length_a   1.000
_cell.length_b   1.000
_cell.length_c   1.000
_cell.angle_alpha   90.00
_cell.angle_beta   90.00
_cell.angle_gamma   90.00
#
_symmetry.space_group_name_H-M   'P 1'
#
loop_
_entity.id
_entity.type
_entity.pdbx_description
1 polymer ?
#
loop_
_entity_poly.entity_id
_entity_poly.type
_entity_poly.pdbx_seq_one_letter_code
_entity_poly.pdbx_strand_id
1 'polypeptide(L)' 'MKAIISDIHGNLEALQAVLEDIKSRSIEEIYCLGDIVGYGP' A
#
# COMPACT_ATOMS: atom_id res chain seq x y z
N MET A 1 -6.24 -14.66 -2.87
CA MET A 1 -4.91 -14.05 -3.18
C MET A 1 -4.64 -12.99 -2.13
N LYS A 2 -3.36 -12.68 -1.84
CA LYS A 2 -2.98 -11.73 -0.79
C LYS A 2 -2.08 -10.65 -1.37
N ALA A 3 -2.17 -9.43 -0.86
CA ALA A 3 -1.24 -8.33 -1.16
C ALA A 3 -0.34 -8.06 0.04
N ILE A 4 0.91 -7.73 -0.23
CA ILE A 4 1.89 -7.34 0.78
C ILE A 4 2.42 -5.96 0.37
N ILE A 5 2.36 -5.00 1.29
CA ILE A 5 2.87 -3.64 1.11
C ILE A 5 3.84 -3.29 2.25
N SER A 6 4.78 -2.38 2.00
CA SER A 6 5.81 -1.93 2.95
C SER A 6 6.34 -0.58 2.50
N ASP A 7 7.12 0.10 3.35
CA ASP A 7 7.94 1.27 2.98
C ASP A 7 7.12 2.37 2.31
N ILE A 8 5.94 2.65 2.88
CA ILE A 8 5.01 3.67 2.37
C ILE A 8 5.63 5.05 2.56
N HIS A 9 6.40 5.27 3.63
CA HIS A 9 7.07 6.53 3.92
C HIS A 9 6.15 7.76 3.75
N GLY A 10 4.90 7.67 4.18
CA GLY A 10 3.93 8.77 4.06
C GLY A 10 3.52 9.18 2.63
N ASN A 11 3.92 8.46 1.58
CA ASN A 11 3.58 8.79 0.20
C ASN A 11 2.12 8.43 -0.13
N LEU A 12 1.22 9.41 -0.03
CA LEU A 12 -0.21 9.21 -0.19
C LEU A 12 -0.59 8.81 -1.62
N GLU A 13 -0.02 9.48 -2.61
CA GLU A 13 -0.31 9.25 -4.03
C GLU A 13 0.08 7.83 -4.45
N ALA A 14 1.27 7.37 -4.04
CA ALA A 14 1.72 6.01 -4.31
C ALA A 14 0.84 4.98 -3.60
N LEU A 15 0.49 5.23 -2.33
CA LEU A 15 -0.39 4.35 -1.57
C LEU A 15 -1.77 4.22 -2.24
N GLN A 16 -2.37 5.32 -2.69
CA GLN A 16 -3.66 5.30 -3.38
C GLN A 16 -3.61 4.48 -4.67
N ALA A 17 -2.61 4.70 -5.52
CA ALA A 17 -2.44 3.95 -6.75
C ALA A 17 -2.30 2.44 -6.51
N VAL A 18 -1.53 2.04 -5.49
CA VAL A 18 -1.35 0.63 -5.11
C VAL A 18 -2.65 0.03 -4.57
N LEU A 19 -3.39 0.76 -3.74
CA LEU A 19 -4.68 0.29 -3.21
C LEU A 19 -5.73 0.13 -4.31
N GLU A 20 -5.74 0.99 -5.32
CA GLU A 20 -6.59 0.86 -6.51
C GLU A 20 -6.23 -0.38 -7.35
N ASP A 21 -4.95 -0.65 -7.57
CA ASP A 21 -4.49 -1.88 -8.26
C ASP A 21 -4.93 -3.13 -7.49
N ILE A 22 -4.69 -3.17 -6.18
CA ILE A 22 -5.09 -4.28 -5.30
C ILE A 22 -6.60 -4.51 -5.39
N LYS A 23 -7.39 -3.43 -5.34
CA LYS A 23 -8.86 -3.50 -5.47
C LYS A 23 -9.29 -4.01 -6.84
N SER A 24 -8.65 -3.55 -7.93
CA SER A 24 -8.96 -3.99 -9.30
C SER A 24 -8.74 -5.49 -9.52
N ARG A 25 -7.87 -6.09 -8.72
CA ARG A 25 -7.53 -7.52 -8.73
C ARG A 25 -8.39 -8.36 -7.77
N SER A 26 -9.40 -7.76 -7.14
CA SER A 26 -10.27 -8.41 -6.14
C SER A 26 -9.49 -9.08 -5.00
N ILE A 27 -8.41 -8.43 -4.54
CA ILE A 27 -7.63 -8.89 -3.40
C ILE A 27 -8.21 -8.26 -2.13
N GLU A 28 -8.70 -9.09 -1.21
CA GLU A 28 -9.35 -8.63 0.03
C GLU A 28 -8.40 -8.59 1.23
N GLU A 29 -7.33 -9.38 1.20
CA GLU A 29 -6.36 -9.47 2.30
C GLU A 29 -5.08 -8.70 1.96
N ILE A 30 -4.78 -7.66 2.74
CA ILE A 30 -3.58 -6.83 2.64
C ILE A 30 -2.77 -6.95 3.93
N TYR A 31 -1.48 -7.26 3.81
CA TYR A 31 -0.53 -7.25 4.92
C TYR A 31 0.44 -6.08 4.74
N CYS A 32 0.59 -5.25 5.78
CA CYS A 32 1.55 -4.15 5.80
C CYS A 32 2.73 -4.54 6.70
N LEU A 33 3.95 -4.50 6.16
CA LEU A 33 5.18 -4.91 6.87
C LEU A 33 5.79 -3.80 7.73
N GLY A 34 5.33 -2.56 7.61
CA GLY A 34 5.79 -1.42 8.41
C GLY A 34 6.33 -0.26 7.56
N ASP A 35 7.06 0.63 8.22
CA ASP A 35 7.63 1.86 7.67
C ASP A 35 6.61 2.74 6.92
N ILE A 36 5.52 3.03 7.64
CA ILE A 36 4.31 3.64 7.08
C ILE A 36 4.45 5.16 6.96
N VAL A 37 5.16 5.79 7.90
CA VAL A 37 5.25 7.24 8.07
C VAL A 37 6.70 7.71 8.08
N GLY A 38 6.93 8.99 7.74
CA GLY A 38 8.26 9.60 7.70
C GLY A 38 8.79 9.74 6.28
N TYR A 39 9.44 10.88 5.99
CA TYR A 39 10.08 11.24 4.69
C TYR A 39 9.18 11.18 3.44
N GLY A 40 7.86 11.32 3.58
CA GLY A 40 6.96 11.47 2.43
C GLY A 40 7.10 12.83 1.75
N PRO A 41 6.83 12.92 0.44
CA PRO A 41 6.57 14.20 -0.22
C PRO A 41 5.33 14.90 0.35
#